data_AF-A0A529QP02-F1
#
_entry.id   AF-A0A529QP02-F1
#
_cell.length_a   1.000
_cell.length_b   1.000
_cell.length_c   1.000
_cell.angle_alpha   90.00
_cell.angle_beta   90.00
_cell.angle_gamma   90.00
#
_symmetry.space_group_name_H-M   'P 1'
#
loop_
_entity.id
_entity.type
_entity.pdbx_description
1 polymer ?
#
loop_
_entity_poly.entity_id
_entity_poly.type
_entity_poly.pdbx_seq_one_letter_code
_entity_poly.pdbx_strand_id
1 'polypeptide(L)'
;MAGAAWRFLASRDGSMMPMMVLLTIPLVTAVGFSVDYTSAVTTRSDMRNALDAAIISITTLPTTTSLADRQTALQQAYAANSGQGTATLTSVNVAADGAATFTATASYMMPTNFMQIARINTVQVGVGSAVRKTPALVQSTFKVTKVSGYWAKTMTLYGTKFGDTAAKPLMTISYSYNGYGDPKGYGTTTVSTINGSTSTVVQKQVCTTGTLKSLQKSLPAGSVIQTDQYGTNYSCADTFYPANGAGA
;
A
#
# COMPACT_ATOMS: atom_id res chain seq x y z
N MET A 1 54.56 38.68 -25.26
CA MET A 1 53.14 38.84 -25.63
C MET A 1 52.39 39.91 -24.80
N ALA A 2 53.08 40.90 -24.22
CA ALA A 2 52.44 41.98 -23.43
C ALA A 2 52.14 43.26 -24.25
N GLY A 3 52.68 43.41 -25.46
CA GLY A 3 52.58 44.65 -26.23
C GLY A 3 51.26 44.86 -27.00
N ALA A 4 50.51 43.79 -27.30
CA ALA A 4 49.26 43.90 -28.04
C ALA A 4 48.13 44.48 -27.17
N ALA A 5 48.05 44.07 -25.89
CA ALA A 5 47.07 44.59 -24.93
C ALA A 5 47.29 46.09 -24.64
N TRP A 6 48.54 46.52 -24.51
CA TRP A 6 48.88 47.93 -24.27
C TRP A 6 48.67 48.82 -25.51
N ARG A 7 48.92 48.32 -26.73
CA ARG A 7 48.63 49.07 -27.98
C ARG A 7 47.12 49.15 -28.28
N PHE A 8 46.34 48.18 -27.84
CA PHE A 8 44.87 48.23 -27.92
C PHE A 8 44.29 49.26 -26.94
N LEU A 9 44.82 49.33 -25.71
CA LEU A 9 44.44 50.35 -24.71
C LEU A 9 44.83 51.79 -25.11
N ALA A 10 45.85 51.95 -25.96
CA ALA A 10 46.37 53.26 -26.38
C ALA A 10 45.76 53.82 -27.68
N SER A 11 44.90 53.06 -28.38
CA SER A 11 44.32 53.48 -29.66
C SER A 11 43.10 54.39 -29.44
N ARG A 12 43.15 55.61 -29.99
CA ARG A 12 42.15 56.69 -29.83
C ARG A 12 41.22 56.90 -31.03
N ASP A 13 41.39 56.15 -32.11
CA ASP A 13 40.55 56.25 -33.30
C ASP A 13 39.53 55.10 -33.35
N GLY A 14 38.26 55.43 -33.06
CA GLY A 14 37.14 54.49 -33.10
C GLY A 14 36.92 53.74 -31.78
N SER A 15 36.17 54.36 -30.87
CA SER A 15 35.78 53.84 -29.55
C SER A 15 34.81 52.63 -29.65
N MET A 16 35.25 51.52 -30.23
CA MET A 16 34.51 50.24 -30.26
C MET A 16 34.58 49.50 -28.91
N MET A 17 35.64 49.75 -28.13
CA MET A 17 35.89 49.05 -26.86
C MET A 17 34.83 49.37 -25.79
N PRO A 18 34.38 50.62 -25.58
CA PRO A 18 33.30 50.92 -24.64
C PRO A 18 31.95 50.31 -25.05
N MET A 19 31.63 50.30 -26.36
CA MET A 19 30.42 49.65 -26.86
C MET A 19 30.47 48.12 -26.70
N MET A 20 31.63 47.51 -26.94
CA MET A 20 31.81 46.08 -26.71
C MET A 20 31.67 45.73 -25.23
N VAL A 21 32.24 46.51 -24.31
CA VAL A 21 32.07 46.31 -22.87
C VAL A 21 30.59 46.41 -22.48
N LEU A 22 29.88 47.44 -22.96
CA LEU A 22 28.45 47.61 -22.70
C LEU A 22 27.59 46.46 -23.26
N LEU A 23 27.97 45.87 -24.39
CA LEU A 23 27.26 44.72 -24.99
C LEU A 23 27.65 43.37 -24.37
N THR A 24 28.86 43.24 -23.80
CA THR A 24 29.28 42.00 -23.13
C THR A 24 28.57 41.76 -21.81
N ILE A 25 28.24 42.83 -21.07
CA ILE A 25 27.52 42.74 -19.78
C ILE A 25 26.16 42.01 -19.94
N PRO A 26 25.24 42.41 -20.84
CA PRO A 26 23.97 41.71 -21.01
C PRO A 26 24.15 40.28 -21.58
N LEU A 27 25.15 40.03 -22.41
CA LEU A 27 25.40 38.71 -22.99
C LEU A 27 25.92 37.71 -21.95
N VAL A 28 26.87 38.12 -21.10
CA VAL A 28 27.35 37.30 -19.97
C VAL A 28 26.23 37.07 -18.95
N THR A 29 25.40 38.09 -18.70
CA THR A 29 24.24 37.98 -17.80
C THR A 29 23.23 36.95 -18.33
N ALA A 30 22.92 36.98 -19.64
CA ALA A 30 22.00 36.03 -20.26
C ALA A 30 22.50 34.57 -20.19
N VAL A 31 23.79 34.35 -20.43
CA VAL A 31 24.41 33.03 -20.28
C VAL A 31 24.40 32.59 -18.80
N GLY A 32 24.74 33.51 -17.89
CA GLY A 32 24.74 33.24 -16.46
C GLY A 32 23.38 32.82 -15.91
N PHE A 33 22.30 33.49 -16.33
CA PHE A 33 20.93 33.10 -15.98
C PHE A 33 20.58 31.70 -16.47
N SER A 34 21.06 31.33 -17.66
CA SER A 34 20.82 30.00 -18.23
C SER A 34 21.54 28.90 -17.44
N VAL A 35 22.77 29.16 -16.96
CA VAL A 35 23.54 28.23 -16.13
C VAL A 35 22.89 28.03 -14.76
N ASP A 36 22.50 29.13 -14.09
CA ASP A 36 21.81 29.05 -12.79
C ASP A 36 20.46 28.35 -12.93
N TYR A 37 19.71 28.60 -14.01
CA TYR A 37 18.46 27.91 -14.30
C TYR A 37 18.68 26.40 -14.54
N THR A 38 19.67 26.03 -15.35
CA THR A 38 20.00 24.62 -15.62
C THR A 38 20.37 23.90 -14.33
N SER A 39 21.16 24.56 -13.48
CA SER A 39 21.56 24.02 -12.18
C SER A 39 20.34 23.82 -11.27
N ALA A 40 19.41 24.79 -11.23
CA ALA A 40 18.17 24.69 -10.47
C ALA A 40 17.25 23.54 -10.96
N VAL A 41 17.17 23.32 -12.28
CA VAL A 41 16.39 22.22 -12.86
C VAL A 41 17.02 20.86 -12.52
N THR A 42 18.34 20.74 -12.59
CA THR A 42 19.06 19.52 -12.19
C THR A 42 18.85 19.22 -10.71
N THR A 43 19.06 20.20 -9.83
CA THR A 43 18.80 20.07 -8.39
C THR A 43 17.35 19.66 -8.12
N ARG A 44 16.37 20.24 -8.83
CA ARG A 44 14.97 19.84 -8.70
C ARG A 44 14.74 18.39 -9.10
N SER A 45 15.39 17.92 -10.16
CA SER A 45 15.30 16.53 -10.61
C SER A 45 15.87 15.57 -9.57
N ASP A 46 17.05 15.87 -9.03
CA ASP A 46 17.72 15.05 -8.02
C ASP A 46 16.93 15.01 -6.71
N MET A 47 16.45 16.16 -6.24
CA MET A 47 15.58 16.26 -5.07
C MET A 47 14.29 15.45 -5.26
N ARG A 48 13.67 15.48 -6.44
CA ARG A 48 12.45 14.71 -6.71
C ARG A 48 12.73 13.21 -6.66
N ASN A 49 13.79 12.75 -7.31
CA ASN A 49 14.18 11.34 -7.29
C ASN A 49 14.47 10.86 -5.86
N ALA A 50 15.16 11.68 -5.06
CA ALA A 50 15.42 11.37 -3.65
C ALA A 50 14.14 11.33 -2.81
N LEU A 51 13.22 12.27 -3.03
CA LEU A 51 11.94 12.34 -2.31
C LEU A 51 11.02 11.17 -2.69
N ASP A 52 10.99 10.77 -3.96
CA ASP A 52 10.23 9.61 -4.45
C ASP A 52 10.75 8.31 -3.82
N ALA A 53 12.07 8.13 -3.76
CA ALA A 53 12.67 6.98 -3.08
C ALA A 53 12.34 6.96 -1.57
N ALA A 54 12.47 8.11 -0.91
CA ALA A 54 12.21 8.26 0.51
C ALA A 54 10.73 8.03 0.88
N ILE A 55 9.80 8.54 0.08
CA ILE A 55 8.37 8.36 0.34
C ILE A 55 7.94 6.90 0.13
N ILE A 56 8.56 6.19 -0.82
CA ILE A 56 8.32 4.75 -1.01
C ILE A 56 8.87 3.97 0.18
N SER A 57 10.06 4.29 0.69
CA SER A 57 10.64 3.54 1.82
C SER A 57 9.82 3.65 3.09
N ILE A 58 9.13 4.77 3.35
CA ILE A 58 8.27 4.87 4.54
C ILE A 58 6.99 4.03 4.42
N THR A 59 6.60 3.57 3.22
CA THR A 59 5.43 2.68 3.03
C THR A 59 5.66 1.24 3.51
N THR A 60 6.93 0.87 3.75
CA THR A 60 7.31 -0.43 4.31
C THR A 60 7.30 -0.44 5.84
N LEU A 61 7.18 0.71 6.48
CA LEU A 61 7.11 0.81 7.93
C LEU A 61 5.78 0.22 8.45
N PRO A 62 5.77 -0.36 9.67
CA PRO A 62 4.55 -0.82 10.31
C PRO A 62 3.45 0.24 10.37
N THR A 63 2.19 -0.20 10.36
CA THR A 63 1.03 0.69 10.51
C THR A 63 0.97 1.36 11.88
N THR A 64 1.63 0.77 12.89
CA THR A 64 1.74 1.28 14.26
C THR A 64 2.82 2.35 14.44
N THR A 65 3.67 2.59 13.45
CA THR A 65 4.73 3.61 13.54
C THR A 65 4.12 5.01 13.66
N SER A 66 4.61 5.78 14.63
CA SER A 66 4.14 7.16 14.86
C SER A 66 4.47 8.08 13.68
N LEU A 67 3.73 9.19 13.55
CA LEU A 67 3.99 10.18 12.51
C LEU A 67 5.38 10.82 12.65
N ALA A 68 5.84 11.04 13.88
CA ALA A 68 7.15 11.61 14.17
C ALA A 68 8.30 10.67 13.73
N ASP A 69 8.17 9.37 14.00
CA ASP A 69 9.16 8.39 13.58
C ASP A 69 9.18 8.24 12.05
N ARG A 70 8.00 8.28 11.40
CA ARG A 70 7.90 8.27 9.93
C ARG A 70 8.52 9.50 9.30
N GLN A 71 8.31 10.67 9.89
CA GLN A 71 8.95 11.92 9.45
C GLN A 71 10.48 11.82 9.56
N THR A 72 10.98 11.25 10.65
CA THR A 72 12.42 11.02 10.84
C THR A 72 12.97 10.04 9.82
N ALA A 73 12.27 8.93 9.58
CA ALA A 73 12.64 7.94 8.57
C ALA A 73 12.60 8.52 7.15
N LEU A 74 11.62 9.38 6.84
CA LEU A 74 11.54 10.11 5.58
C LEU A 74 12.78 10.99 5.38
N GLN A 75 13.14 11.79 6.38
CA GLN A 75 14.31 12.67 6.29
C GLN A 75 15.62 11.88 6.17
N GLN A 76 15.76 10.77 6.90
CA GLN A 76 16.91 9.87 6.82
C GLN A 76 17.03 9.26 5.43
N ALA A 77 15.94 8.72 4.88
CA ALA A 77 15.92 8.15 3.54
C ALA A 77 16.16 9.21 2.46
N TYR A 78 15.63 10.42 2.64
CA TYR A 78 15.83 11.54 1.71
C TYR A 78 17.31 11.95 1.67
N ALA A 79 17.96 12.10 2.83
CA ALA A 79 19.38 12.41 2.93
C ALA A 79 20.26 11.27 2.37
N ALA A 80 19.89 10.01 2.61
CA ALA A 80 20.59 8.84 2.07
C ALA A 80 20.55 8.78 0.54
N ASN A 81 19.50 9.32 -0.09
CA ASN A 81 19.37 9.42 -1.54
C ASN A 81 19.90 10.75 -2.10
N SER A 82 20.81 11.43 -1.38
CA SER A 82 21.41 12.72 -1.78
C SER A 82 20.41 13.86 -1.94
N GLY A 83 19.27 13.79 -1.26
CA GLY A 83 18.29 14.87 -1.21
C GLY A 83 18.85 16.11 -0.50
N GLN A 84 18.59 17.29 -1.06
CA GLN A 84 18.99 18.57 -0.46
C GLN A 84 17.84 19.22 0.30
N GLY A 85 18.17 19.87 1.42
CA GLY A 85 17.17 20.54 2.27
C GLY A 85 16.40 19.59 3.19
N THR A 86 15.22 20.04 3.62
CA THR A 86 14.37 19.29 4.56
C THR A 86 13.15 18.74 3.83
N ALA A 87 12.94 17.44 3.94
CA ALA A 87 11.72 16.77 3.52
C ALA A 87 10.70 16.79 4.66
N THR A 88 9.46 17.12 4.35
CA THR A 88 8.34 17.23 5.28
C THR A 88 7.20 16.35 4.78
N LEU A 89 6.71 15.47 5.64
CA LEU A 89 5.54 14.65 5.40
C LEU A 89 4.29 15.52 5.61
N THR A 90 3.55 15.76 4.54
CA THR A 90 2.39 16.66 4.53
C THR A 90 1.08 15.92 4.77
N SER A 91 0.97 14.67 4.36
CA SER A 91 -0.18 13.84 4.68
C SER A 91 0.19 12.37 4.87
N VAL A 92 -0.51 11.74 5.81
CA VAL A 92 -0.47 10.30 6.07
C VAL A 92 -1.89 9.83 6.28
N ASN A 93 -2.36 8.95 5.41
CA ASN A 93 -3.61 8.24 5.61
C ASN A 93 -3.32 6.75 5.49
N VAL A 94 -3.64 6.00 6.54
CA VAL A 94 -3.57 4.54 6.57
C VAL A 94 -4.96 4.05 6.91
N ALA A 95 -5.61 3.42 5.94
CA ALA A 95 -6.94 2.85 6.11
C ALA A 95 -6.86 1.46 6.75
N ALA A 96 -7.98 1.02 7.33
CA ALA A 96 -8.08 -0.27 8.02
C ALA A 96 -7.91 -1.49 7.08
N ASP A 97 -8.16 -1.31 5.79
CA ASP A 97 -7.96 -2.30 4.73
C ASP A 97 -6.48 -2.41 4.28
N GLY A 98 -5.57 -1.67 4.94
CA GLY A 98 -4.14 -1.65 4.62
C GLY A 98 -3.79 -0.77 3.41
N ALA A 99 -4.77 -0.08 2.79
CA ALA A 99 -4.49 0.96 1.84
C ALA A 99 -3.81 2.13 2.56
N ALA A 100 -2.78 2.71 1.94
CA ALA A 100 -2.09 3.84 2.53
C ALA A 100 -1.73 4.87 1.47
N THR A 101 -1.94 6.14 1.78
CA THR A 101 -1.51 7.27 0.96
C THR A 101 -0.61 8.17 1.77
N PHE A 102 0.53 8.51 1.21
CA PHE A 102 1.49 9.42 1.82
C PHE A 102 1.79 10.54 0.85
N THR A 103 1.89 11.76 1.35
CA THR A 103 2.34 12.93 0.58
C THR A 103 3.48 13.60 1.33
N ALA A 104 4.54 13.96 0.63
CA ALA A 104 5.69 14.65 1.18
C ALA A 104 6.13 15.78 0.25
N THR A 105 6.76 16.80 0.83
CA THR A 105 7.38 17.91 0.09
C THR A 105 8.80 18.12 0.58
N ALA A 106 9.68 18.64 -0.26
CA ALA A 106 11.00 19.09 0.15
C ALA A 106 11.29 20.46 -0.47
N SER A 107 12.03 21.29 0.28
CA SER A 107 12.40 22.63 -0.14
C SER A 107 13.88 22.89 0.15
N TYR A 108 14.56 23.49 -0.81
CA TYR A 108 15.96 23.87 -0.71
C TYR A 108 16.19 25.27 -1.31
N MET A 109 16.93 26.12 -0.60
CA MET A 109 17.37 27.41 -1.11
C MET A 109 18.69 27.22 -1.84
N MET A 110 18.63 27.10 -3.16
CA MET A 110 19.82 26.93 -3.99
C MET A 110 20.54 28.26 -4.17
N PRO A 111 21.83 28.37 -3.82
CA PRO A 111 22.63 29.55 -4.14
C PRO A 111 22.77 29.73 -5.65
N THR A 112 22.55 30.95 -6.13
CA THR A 112 22.80 31.32 -7.54
C THR A 112 24.18 31.93 -7.67
N ASN A 113 24.90 31.68 -8.78
CA ASN A 113 26.23 32.24 -8.98
C ASN A 113 26.20 33.50 -9.86
N PHE A 114 25.36 33.53 -10.89
CA PHE A 114 25.30 34.62 -11.86
C PHE A 114 24.11 35.54 -11.63
N MET A 115 22.98 35.03 -11.11
CA MET A 115 21.81 35.85 -10.77
C MET A 115 22.09 36.85 -9.62
N GLN A 116 23.22 36.69 -8.91
CA GLN A 116 23.70 37.66 -7.92
C GLN A 116 23.95 39.05 -8.54
N ILE A 117 24.30 39.11 -9.83
CA ILE A 117 24.45 40.37 -10.59
C ILE A 117 23.13 41.16 -10.61
N ALA A 118 22.00 40.46 -10.60
CA ALA A 118 20.65 41.03 -10.52
C ALA A 118 20.09 41.08 -9.09
N ARG A 119 20.93 40.94 -8.05
CA ARG A 119 20.57 40.88 -6.62
C ARG A 119 19.65 39.72 -6.22
N ILE A 120 19.59 38.67 -7.02
CA ILE A 120 18.94 37.41 -6.65
C ILE A 120 20.05 36.48 -6.19
N ASN A 121 20.10 36.21 -4.88
CA ASN A 121 21.19 35.41 -4.28
C ASN A 121 20.85 33.93 -4.16
N THR A 122 19.56 33.59 -4.14
CA THR A 122 19.07 32.23 -4.03
C THR A 122 17.80 32.04 -4.85
N VAL A 123 17.57 30.81 -5.30
CA VAL A 123 16.32 30.35 -5.90
C VAL A 123 15.77 29.22 -5.05
N GLN A 124 14.50 29.33 -4.66
CA GLN A 124 13.83 28.27 -3.92
C GLN A 124 13.43 27.14 -4.87
N VAL A 125 13.97 25.94 -4.64
CA VAL A 125 13.61 24.72 -5.35
C VAL A 125 12.68 23.90 -4.46
N GLY A 126 11.46 23.68 -4.94
CA GLY A 126 10.44 22.86 -4.26
C GLY A 126 10.10 21.61 -5.06
N VAL A 127 9.99 20.49 -4.37
CA VAL A 127 9.49 19.22 -4.92
C VAL A 127 8.39 18.65 -4.04
N GLY A 128 7.49 17.88 -4.65
CA GLY A 128 6.43 17.17 -3.96
C GLY A 128 6.28 15.78 -4.55
N SER A 129 6.00 14.82 -3.69
CA SER A 129 5.75 13.43 -4.06
C SER A 129 4.56 12.87 -3.31
N ALA A 130 3.86 11.95 -3.96
CA ALA A 130 2.76 11.21 -3.37
C ALA A 130 2.83 9.74 -3.77
N VAL A 131 2.58 8.85 -2.81
CA VAL A 131 2.56 7.40 -3.05
C VAL A 131 1.28 6.80 -2.50
N ARG A 132 0.74 5.82 -3.22
CA ARG A 132 -0.41 5.03 -2.81
C ARG A 132 -0.03 3.56 -2.77
N LYS A 133 -0.14 2.96 -1.59
CA LYS A 133 -0.10 1.52 -1.38
C LYS A 133 -1.51 0.97 -1.54
N THR A 134 -1.68 0.02 -2.46
CA THR A 134 -2.96 -0.69 -2.64
C THR A 134 -3.25 -1.56 -1.42
N PRO A 135 -4.54 -1.78 -1.07
CA PRO A 135 -4.91 -2.64 0.04
C PRO A 135 -4.35 -4.06 -0.19
N ALA A 136 -3.87 -4.67 0.88
CA ALA A 136 -3.57 -6.09 0.91
C ALA A 136 -4.79 -6.82 1.49
N LEU A 137 -5.04 -8.07 1.10
CA LEU A 137 -6.09 -8.85 1.74
C LEU A 137 -5.72 -9.05 3.22
N VAL A 138 -6.37 -8.29 4.11
CA VAL A 138 -6.10 -8.32 5.56
C VAL A 138 -6.86 -9.46 6.24
N GLN A 139 -8.12 -9.66 5.86
CA GLN A 139 -9.00 -10.67 6.42
C GLN A 139 -10.08 -11.09 5.41
N SER A 140 -10.37 -12.39 5.35
CA SER A 140 -11.52 -12.96 4.66
C SER A 140 -12.32 -13.79 5.66
N THR A 141 -13.64 -13.64 5.67
CA THR A 141 -14.52 -14.43 6.53
C THR A 141 -15.39 -15.35 5.69
N PHE A 142 -15.37 -16.64 5.99
CA PHE A 142 -16.18 -17.68 5.36
C PHE A 142 -17.28 -18.15 6.32
N LYS A 143 -18.53 -17.94 5.92
CA LYS A 143 -19.70 -18.45 6.62
C LYS A 143 -20.32 -19.59 5.82
N VAL A 144 -20.24 -20.80 6.36
CA VAL A 144 -20.77 -22.00 5.68
C VAL A 144 -22.26 -22.09 5.98
N THR A 145 -23.13 -21.82 5.01
CA THR A 145 -24.58 -21.74 5.28
C THR A 145 -25.31 -23.06 5.07
N LYS A 146 -24.82 -23.93 4.19
CA LYS A 146 -25.46 -25.21 3.89
C LYS A 146 -24.45 -26.19 3.31
N VAL A 147 -24.37 -27.38 3.90
CA VAL A 147 -23.58 -28.49 3.38
C VAL A 147 -24.45 -29.72 3.20
N SER A 148 -24.26 -30.38 2.06
CA SER A 148 -24.97 -31.61 1.73
C SER A 148 -24.10 -32.44 0.80
N GLY A 149 -24.14 -33.76 0.96
CA GLY A 149 -23.40 -34.69 0.13
C GLY A 149 -23.70 -36.14 0.51
N TYR A 150 -23.65 -37.01 -0.49
CA TYR A 150 -23.52 -38.44 -0.26
C TYR A 150 -22.01 -38.68 -0.01
N TRP A 151 -21.66 -39.31 1.12
CA TRP A 151 -20.30 -39.50 1.67
C TRP A 151 -19.70 -38.38 2.53
N ALA A 152 -18.91 -38.77 3.53
CA ALA A 152 -18.07 -37.87 4.29
C ALA A 152 -16.96 -37.26 3.41
N LYS A 153 -16.64 -35.98 3.63
CA LYS A 153 -15.65 -35.23 2.85
C LYS A 153 -14.90 -34.25 3.73
N THR A 154 -13.67 -33.95 3.35
CA THR A 154 -12.87 -32.89 3.97
C THR A 154 -12.35 -31.96 2.88
N MET A 155 -12.56 -30.66 3.05
CA MET A 155 -12.01 -29.62 2.18
C MET A 155 -11.04 -28.77 2.99
N THR A 156 -9.85 -28.54 2.46
CA THR A 156 -8.85 -27.66 3.09
C THR A 156 -8.54 -26.50 2.16
N LEU A 157 -8.70 -25.28 2.67
CA LEU A 157 -8.30 -24.07 1.97
C LEU A 157 -6.84 -23.79 2.27
N TYR A 158 -6.07 -23.54 1.22
CA TYR A 158 -4.68 -23.13 1.31
C TYR A 158 -4.53 -21.66 0.94
N GLY A 159 -3.52 -21.01 1.53
CA GLY A 159 -3.11 -19.68 1.12
C GLY A 159 -1.61 -19.48 1.30
N THR A 160 -1.08 -18.55 0.54
CA THR A 160 0.34 -18.17 0.56
C THR A 160 0.44 -16.76 1.13
N LYS A 161 1.24 -16.59 2.19
CA LYS A 161 1.47 -15.25 2.76
C LYS A 161 2.29 -14.42 1.77
N PHE A 162 2.14 -13.11 1.84
CA PHE A 162 2.96 -12.19 1.05
C PHE A 162 4.45 -12.42 1.37
N GLY A 163 5.26 -12.70 0.36
CA GLY A 163 6.69 -13.01 0.50
C GLY A 163 7.01 -14.50 0.74
N ASP A 164 6.02 -15.34 1.04
CA ASP A 164 6.19 -16.79 1.11
C ASP A 164 6.05 -17.41 -0.30
N THR A 165 6.77 -18.49 -0.57
CA THR A 165 6.63 -19.28 -1.80
C THR A 165 5.83 -20.57 -1.60
N ALA A 166 5.63 -20.98 -0.34
CA ALA A 166 4.93 -22.21 0.02
C ALA A 166 3.53 -21.91 0.55
N ALA A 167 2.53 -22.59 0.00
CA ALA A 167 1.16 -22.52 0.47
C ALA A 167 1.00 -23.27 1.82
N LYS A 168 0.25 -22.69 2.75
CA LYS A 168 -0.05 -23.27 4.06
C LYS A 168 -1.56 -23.45 4.21
N PRO A 169 -2.03 -24.48 4.93
CA PRO A 169 -3.45 -24.67 5.19
C PRO A 169 -3.96 -23.57 6.13
N LEU A 170 -5.09 -22.96 5.78
CA LEU A 170 -5.71 -21.84 6.51
C LEU A 170 -7.01 -22.22 7.21
N MET A 171 -7.81 -23.09 6.58
CA MET A 171 -9.05 -23.60 7.17
C MET A 171 -9.37 -24.98 6.62
N THR A 172 -10.11 -25.75 7.40
CA THR A 172 -10.65 -27.05 7.00
C THR A 172 -12.14 -27.10 7.27
N ILE A 173 -12.88 -27.64 6.32
CA ILE A 173 -14.30 -27.95 6.41
C ILE A 173 -14.43 -29.47 6.34
N SER A 174 -14.84 -30.09 7.44
CA SER A 174 -15.06 -31.53 7.55
C SER A 174 -16.55 -31.82 7.60
N TYR A 175 -17.05 -32.60 6.65
CA TYR A 175 -18.43 -33.04 6.55
C TYR A 175 -18.52 -34.54 6.87
N SER A 176 -19.39 -34.89 7.81
CA SER A 176 -19.75 -36.25 8.16
C SER A 176 -21.20 -36.52 7.78
N TYR A 177 -21.42 -37.45 6.85
CA TYR A 177 -22.74 -37.88 6.41
C TYR A 177 -23.45 -38.68 7.51
N ASN A 178 -24.73 -38.44 7.73
CA ASN A 178 -25.50 -39.09 8.78
C ASN A 178 -26.20 -40.41 8.35
N GLY A 179 -26.01 -40.86 7.11
CA GLY A 179 -26.57 -42.13 6.63
C GLY A 179 -28.01 -42.07 6.12
N TYR A 180 -28.60 -40.88 5.94
CA TYR A 180 -29.99 -40.73 5.52
C TYR A 180 -30.16 -39.77 4.33
N GLY A 181 -31.09 -40.10 3.43
CA GLY A 181 -31.39 -39.35 2.20
C GLY A 181 -30.72 -39.96 0.97
N ASP A 182 -31.48 -40.07 -0.12
CA ASP A 182 -31.08 -40.59 -1.43
C ASP A 182 -31.71 -39.71 -2.53
N PRO A 183 -30.98 -39.27 -3.57
CA PRO A 183 -29.53 -39.37 -3.83
C PRO A 183 -28.69 -38.33 -3.06
N LYS A 184 -29.31 -37.51 -2.21
CA LYS A 184 -28.67 -36.40 -1.50
C LYS A 184 -28.68 -36.61 0.01
N GLY A 185 -27.51 -36.51 0.63
CA GLY A 185 -27.31 -36.67 2.06
C GLY A 185 -27.11 -35.37 2.83
N TYR A 186 -27.44 -35.37 4.12
CA TYR A 186 -27.14 -34.30 5.07
C TYR A 186 -26.38 -34.86 6.28
N GLY A 187 -25.84 -33.99 7.12
CA GLY A 187 -25.06 -34.46 8.26
C GLY A 187 -24.43 -33.32 9.04
N THR A 188 -23.30 -33.61 9.69
CA THR A 188 -22.59 -32.64 10.52
C THR A 188 -21.39 -32.08 9.79
N THR A 189 -21.30 -30.76 9.71
CA THR A 189 -20.13 -30.04 9.20
C THR A 189 -19.42 -29.34 10.35
N THR A 190 -18.11 -29.48 10.42
CA THR A 190 -17.25 -28.72 11.32
C THR A 190 -16.29 -27.88 10.48
N VAL A 191 -16.27 -26.57 10.72
CA VAL A 191 -15.35 -25.63 10.11
C VAL A 191 -14.33 -25.22 11.16
N SER A 192 -13.05 -25.34 10.81
CA SER A 192 -11.94 -24.96 11.67
C SER A 192 -10.96 -24.05 10.95
N THR A 193 -10.43 -23.05 11.65
CA THR A 193 -9.26 -22.28 11.21
C THR A 193 -7.99 -22.99 11.65
N ILE A 194 -6.92 -22.82 10.87
CA ILE A 194 -5.62 -23.44 11.11
C ILE A 194 -4.58 -22.34 11.32
N ASN A 195 -3.86 -22.42 12.43
CA ASN A 195 -2.71 -21.56 12.72
C ASN A 195 -1.53 -22.43 13.13
N GLY A 196 -0.62 -22.68 12.17
CA GLY A 196 0.46 -23.65 12.34
C GLY A 196 -0.10 -25.06 12.51
N SER A 197 0.22 -25.73 13.61
CA SER A 197 -0.28 -27.07 13.93
C SER A 197 -1.63 -27.06 14.67
N THR A 198 -2.12 -25.88 15.06
CA THR A 198 -3.35 -25.75 15.85
C THR A 198 -4.56 -25.61 14.95
N SER A 199 -5.58 -26.44 15.17
CA SER A 199 -6.88 -26.37 14.51
C SER A 199 -7.95 -25.95 15.50
N THR A 200 -8.64 -24.85 15.23
CA THR A 200 -9.65 -24.26 16.11
C THR A 200 -11.00 -24.29 15.43
N VAL A 201 -11.99 -24.94 16.03
CA VAL A 201 -13.37 -24.94 15.51
C VAL A 201 -13.96 -23.54 15.65
N VAL A 202 -14.51 -23.03 14.56
CA VAL A 202 -15.11 -21.68 14.47
C VAL A 202 -16.58 -21.75 14.08
N GLN A 203 -17.00 -22.83 13.44
CA GLN A 203 -18.40 -23.09 13.12
C GLN A 203 -18.68 -24.58 13.13
N LYS A 204 -19.87 -24.96 13.60
CA LYS A 204 -20.43 -26.30 13.45
C LYS A 204 -21.85 -26.20 12.92
N GLN A 205 -22.14 -26.90 11.83
CA GLN A 205 -23.49 -27.07 11.30
C GLN A 205 -23.93 -28.50 11.57
N VAL A 206 -25.08 -28.70 12.21
CA VAL A 206 -25.67 -30.02 12.41
C VAL A 206 -26.98 -30.07 11.65
N CYS A 207 -27.04 -30.93 10.64
CA CYS A 207 -28.27 -31.23 9.91
C CYS A 207 -28.83 -32.58 10.35
N THR A 208 -30.02 -32.55 10.95
CA THR A 208 -30.79 -33.73 11.34
C THR A 208 -31.79 -34.05 10.24
N THR A 209 -31.86 -35.31 9.85
CA THR A 209 -32.75 -35.83 8.80
C THR A 209 -33.67 -36.89 9.34
N GLY A 210 -34.82 -37.06 8.72
CA GLY A 210 -35.76 -38.13 9.06
C GLY A 210 -37.10 -37.94 8.39
N THR A 211 -38.10 -38.72 8.82
CA THR A 211 -39.48 -38.46 8.42
C THR A 211 -40.00 -37.19 9.09
N LEU A 212 -40.95 -36.49 8.46
CA LEU A 212 -41.50 -35.23 8.99
C LEU A 212 -42.01 -35.38 10.43
N LYS A 213 -42.79 -36.42 10.71
CA LYS A 213 -43.29 -36.72 12.07
C LYS A 213 -42.17 -36.97 13.07
N SER A 214 -41.09 -37.64 12.67
CA SER A 214 -39.95 -37.90 13.56
C SER A 214 -39.23 -36.60 13.90
N LEU A 215 -38.98 -35.75 12.88
CA LEU A 215 -38.30 -34.47 13.07
C LEU A 215 -39.11 -33.51 13.94
N GLN A 216 -40.42 -33.43 13.71
CA GLN A 216 -41.33 -32.61 14.54
C GLN A 216 -41.33 -33.03 16.01
N LYS A 217 -41.07 -34.30 16.31
CA LYS A 217 -40.98 -34.83 17.68
C LYS A 217 -39.60 -34.64 18.30
N SER A 218 -38.53 -34.77 17.50
CA SER A 218 -37.14 -34.75 18.00
C SER A 218 -36.52 -33.35 18.07
N LEU A 219 -37.03 -32.39 17.30
CA LEU A 219 -36.50 -31.03 17.23
C LEU A 219 -37.23 -30.10 18.21
N PRO A 220 -36.56 -29.07 18.74
CA PRO A 220 -37.20 -28.02 19.53
C PRO A 220 -38.38 -27.37 18.78
N ALA A 221 -39.41 -26.97 19.53
CA ALA A 221 -40.55 -26.25 18.97
C ALA A 221 -40.09 -24.97 18.24
N GLY A 222 -40.57 -24.76 17.01
CA GLY A 222 -40.15 -23.65 16.15
C GLY A 222 -38.95 -23.93 15.24
N SER A 223 -38.35 -25.12 15.29
CA SER A 223 -37.29 -25.52 14.35
C SER A 223 -37.81 -25.56 12.91
N VAL A 224 -37.07 -24.95 11.98
CA VAL A 224 -37.42 -24.96 10.56
C VAL A 224 -37.08 -26.32 9.96
N ILE A 225 -38.09 -27.04 9.48
CA ILE A 225 -37.92 -28.29 8.72
C ILE A 225 -38.10 -27.96 7.24
N GLN A 226 -37.13 -28.37 6.43
CA GLN A 226 -37.13 -28.21 4.99
C GLN A 226 -37.24 -29.58 4.32
N THR A 227 -37.85 -29.61 3.15
CA THR A 227 -37.86 -30.78 2.26
C THR A 227 -37.08 -30.42 1.02
N ASP A 228 -36.13 -31.26 0.61
CA ASP A 228 -35.44 -31.03 -0.66
C ASP A 228 -36.23 -31.57 -1.87
N GLN A 229 -35.68 -31.32 -3.06
CA GLN A 229 -36.27 -31.76 -4.33
C GLN A 229 -36.39 -33.29 -4.47
N TYR A 230 -35.74 -34.06 -3.61
CA TYR A 230 -35.77 -35.52 -3.60
C TYR A 230 -36.69 -36.07 -2.49
N GLY A 231 -37.40 -35.19 -1.78
CA GLY A 231 -38.34 -35.57 -0.71
C GLY A 231 -37.69 -35.83 0.65
N THR A 232 -36.38 -35.57 0.80
CA THR A 232 -35.69 -35.74 2.09
C THR A 232 -36.01 -34.56 3.00
N ASN A 233 -36.58 -34.84 4.18
CA ASN A 233 -36.81 -33.82 5.20
C ASN A 233 -35.58 -33.66 6.09
N TYR A 234 -35.20 -32.43 6.36
CA TYR A 234 -34.05 -32.09 7.18
C TYR A 234 -34.23 -30.76 7.92
N SER A 235 -33.47 -30.58 9.00
CA SER A 235 -33.34 -29.30 9.71
C SER A 235 -31.88 -29.11 10.08
N CYS A 236 -31.33 -27.93 9.79
CA CYS A 236 -29.93 -27.60 10.07
C CYS A 236 -29.84 -26.49 11.10
N ALA A 237 -28.94 -26.65 12.06
CA ALA A 237 -28.61 -25.63 13.05
C ALA A 237 -27.12 -25.30 12.99
N ASP A 238 -26.81 -24.01 12.87
CA ASP A 238 -25.44 -23.50 12.93
C ASP A 238 -25.10 -23.06 14.37
N THR A 239 -23.91 -23.42 14.82
CA THR A 239 -23.30 -22.95 16.07
C THR A 239 -21.96 -22.31 15.72
N PHE A 240 -21.76 -21.05 16.12
CA PHE A 240 -20.51 -20.33 15.92
C PHE A 240 -19.67 -20.36 17.19
N TYR A 241 -18.35 -20.36 17.01
CA TYR A 241 -17.38 -20.36 18.10
C TYR A 241 -16.37 -19.22 17.87
N PRO A 242 -16.35 -18.18 18.71
CA PRO A 242 -17.29 -17.91 19.82
C PRO A 242 -18.73 -17.68 19.32
N ALA A 243 -19.71 -17.70 20.23
CA ALA A 243 -21.15 -17.62 19.89
C ALA A 243 -21.53 -16.41 19.01
N ASN A 244 -20.79 -15.31 19.13
CA ASN A 244 -20.95 -14.08 18.33
C ASN A 244 -19.94 -13.97 17.17
N GLY A 245 -19.27 -15.08 16.82
CA GLY A 245 -18.29 -15.14 15.75
C GLY A 245 -18.92 -15.02 14.37
N ALA A 246 -18.19 -14.42 13.43
CA ALA A 246 -18.67 -14.20 12.07
C ALA A 246 -18.49 -15.41 11.12
N GLY A 247 -17.80 -16.47 11.57
CA GLY A 247 -17.38 -17.60 10.75
C GLY A 247 -15.86 -17.83 10.81
N ALA A 248 -15.34 -18.57 9.83
CA ALA A 248 -13.92 -18.87 9.68
C ALA A 248 -13.13 -17.78 8.97
#